data_AF-A0A352F552-F1
#
_entry.id   AF-A0A352F552-F1
#
_cell.length_a   1.000
_cell.length_b   1.000
_cell.length_c   1.000
_cell.angle_alpha   90.00
_cell.angle_beta   90.00
_cell.angle_gamma   90.00
#
_symmetry.space_group_name_H-M   'P 1'
#
loop_
_entity.id
_entity.type
_entity.pdbx_description
1 polymer ?
#
loop_
_entity_poly.entity_id
_entity_poly.type
_entity_poly.pdbx_seq_one_letter_code
_entity_poly.pdbx_strand_id
1 'polypeptide(L)'
;MKNDHPEQLPLARTEQLIVKEVDDEVLVYDLKTDQAHCLNKTAALVWKNCDGSKSVGDISLSLAESGAQLDQDMIWMALAELKRFELVSHVPTRSNVVGGMGRRQMMRNVGIAAAALPMIVSIIAPTPAQAASNIGFHQPCCGGDTCAPGTSCVSHPTTPPCNMWCN
;
A
#
# COMPACT_ATOMS: atom_id res chain seq x y z
N MET A 1 7.23 -40.07 -12.99
CA MET A 1 6.67 -39.72 -11.67
C MET A 1 6.36 -38.23 -11.70
N LYS A 2 5.08 -37.85 -11.66
CA LYS A 2 4.68 -36.44 -11.53
C LYS A 2 4.97 -36.03 -10.09
N ASN A 3 5.83 -35.04 -9.89
CA ASN A 3 6.03 -34.44 -8.58
C ASN A 3 4.83 -33.52 -8.34
N ASP A 4 3.81 -34.03 -7.65
CA ASP A 4 2.72 -33.22 -7.10
C ASP A 4 3.28 -32.42 -5.91
N HIS A 5 3.95 -31.31 -6.22
CA HIS A 5 4.11 -30.26 -5.22
C HIS A 5 2.72 -29.65 -4.98
N PRO A 6 2.23 -29.56 -3.73
CA PRO A 6 0.93 -28.95 -3.47
C PRO A 6 0.93 -27.56 -4.10
N GLU A 7 -0.06 -27.31 -4.96
CA GLU A 7 -0.21 -26.04 -5.64
C GLU A 7 -0.39 -24.97 -4.56
N GLN A 8 0.67 -24.19 -4.30
CA GLN A 8 0.66 -23.22 -3.20
C GLN A 8 -0.35 -22.14 -3.53
N LEU A 9 -1.47 -22.12 -2.81
CA LEU A 9 -2.53 -21.16 -3.02
C LEU A 9 -2.11 -19.77 -2.48
N PRO A 10 -2.56 -18.67 -3.11
CA PRO A 10 -2.22 -17.33 -2.68
C PRO A 10 -2.67 -17.08 -1.24
N LEU A 11 -1.76 -16.61 -0.39
CA LEU A 11 -2.05 -16.30 1.01
C LEU A 11 -1.51 -14.90 1.34
N ALA A 12 -2.40 -14.01 1.76
CA ALA A 12 -2.07 -12.68 2.25
C ALA A 12 -1.27 -12.78 3.55
N ARG A 13 -0.31 -11.87 3.71
CA ARG A 13 0.36 -11.69 5.00
C ARG A 13 -0.60 -10.96 5.94
N THR A 14 -0.64 -11.35 7.20
CA THR A 14 -1.49 -10.72 8.23
C THR A 14 -0.67 -10.16 9.40
N GLU A 15 0.57 -10.63 9.56
CA GLU A 15 1.47 -10.19 10.61
C GLU A 15 2.08 -8.82 10.31
N GLN A 16 2.22 -8.00 11.35
CA GLN A 16 2.88 -6.70 11.28
C GLN A 16 2.27 -5.74 10.25
N LEU A 17 0.97 -5.88 9.97
CA LEU A 17 0.23 -4.98 9.08
C LEU A 17 -0.87 -4.25 9.86
N ILE A 18 -0.96 -2.94 9.66
CA ILE A 18 -2.14 -2.15 10.02
C ILE A 18 -2.91 -1.89 8.73
N VAL A 19 -4.17 -2.31 8.69
CA VAL A 19 -4.99 -2.30 7.49
C VAL A 19 -6.18 -1.38 7.70
N LYS A 20 -6.44 -0.49 6.73
CA LYS A 20 -7.59 0.41 6.74
C LYS A 20 -8.22 0.48 5.36
N GLU A 21 -9.53 0.30 5.31
CA GLU A 21 -10.31 0.49 4.08
C GLU A 21 -10.71 1.97 3.94
N VAL A 22 -10.54 2.52 2.74
CA VAL A 22 -10.91 3.90 2.39
C VAL A 22 -11.53 3.87 1.01
N ASP A 23 -12.84 4.14 0.92
CA ASP A 23 -13.63 3.99 -0.30
C ASP A 23 -13.45 2.61 -0.95
N ASP A 24 -12.94 2.58 -2.19
CA ASP A 24 -12.64 1.38 -2.96
C ASP A 24 -11.17 0.93 -2.81
N GLU A 25 -10.38 1.57 -1.94
CA GLU A 25 -8.95 1.30 -1.75
C GLU A 25 -8.66 0.68 -0.38
N VAL A 26 -7.49 0.05 -0.26
CA VAL A 26 -6.99 -0.49 1.01
C VAL A 26 -5.62 0.11 1.29
N LEU A 27 -5.52 0.79 2.42
CA LEU A 27 -4.26 1.27 2.97
C LEU A 27 -3.68 0.21 3.89
N VAL A 28 -2.46 -0.23 3.59
CA VAL A 28 -1.70 -1.20 4.37
C VAL A 28 -0.42 -0.54 4.86
N TYR A 29 -0.30 -0.36 6.17
CA TYR A 29 0.94 0.10 6.78
C TYR A 29 1.72 -1.11 7.32
N ASP A 30 2.90 -1.32 6.75
CA ASP A 30 3.82 -2.39 7.10
C ASP A 30 4.75 -1.95 8.24
N LEU A 31 4.53 -2.50 9.43
CA LEU A 31 5.31 -2.22 10.63
C LEU A 31 6.74 -2.78 10.56
N LYS A 32 7.00 -3.76 9.69
CA LYS A 32 8.34 -4.33 9.49
C LYS A 32 9.24 -3.39 8.70
N THR A 33 8.67 -2.76 7.67
CA THR A 33 9.41 -1.94 6.70
C THR A 33 9.18 -0.43 6.87
N ASP A 34 8.30 -0.03 7.78
CA ASP A 34 7.88 1.35 8.03
C ASP A 34 7.36 2.06 6.76
N GLN A 35 6.56 1.33 5.98
CA GLN A 35 6.02 1.79 4.69
C GLN A 35 4.50 1.72 4.66
N ALA A 36 3.88 2.71 4.03
CA ALA A 36 2.45 2.71 3.74
C ALA A 36 2.23 2.36 2.26
N HIS A 37 1.42 1.34 2.02
CA HIS A 37 1.02 0.87 0.70
C HIS A 37 -0.47 1.18 0.47
N CYS A 38 -0.79 1.91 -0.59
CA CYS A 38 -2.16 2.05 -1.06
C CYS A 38 -2.42 1.05 -2.19
N LEU A 39 -3.33 0.12 -1.95
CA LEU A 39 -3.84 -0.84 -2.93
C LEU A 39 -5.09 -0.24 -3.56
N ASN A 40 -5.06 -0.06 -4.87
CA ASN A 40 -6.28 0.31 -5.59
C ASN A 40 -7.31 -0.81 -5.56
N LYS A 41 -8.54 -0.52 -5.98
CA LYS A 41 -9.67 -1.47 -6.00
C LYS A 41 -9.32 -2.86 -6.48
N THR A 42 -8.67 -2.96 -7.63
CA THR A 42 -8.31 -4.24 -8.23
C THR A 42 -7.30 -5.02 -7.38
N ALA A 43 -6.24 -4.36 -6.91
CA ALA A 43 -5.24 -4.99 -6.05
C ALA A 43 -5.85 -5.41 -4.69
N ALA A 44 -6.72 -4.58 -4.12
CA ALA A 44 -7.43 -4.85 -2.88
C ALA A 44 -8.36 -6.07 -3.00
N LEU A 45 -9.14 -6.16 -4.09
CA LEU A 45 -10.03 -7.31 -4.34
C LEU A 45 -9.26 -8.63 -4.43
N VAL A 46 -8.12 -8.64 -5.13
CA VAL A 46 -7.27 -9.83 -5.21
C VAL A 46 -6.68 -10.16 -3.84
N TRP A 47 -6.14 -9.16 -3.13
CA TRP A 47 -5.53 -9.35 -1.82
C TRP A 47 -6.52 -9.93 -0.79
N LYS A 48 -7.76 -9.42 -0.74
CA LYS A 48 -8.83 -9.95 0.12
C LYS A 48 -9.22 -11.40 -0.20
N ASN A 49 -8.94 -11.88 -1.41
CA ASN A 49 -9.19 -13.25 -1.83
C ASN A 49 -7.96 -14.17 -1.69
N CYS A 50 -6.82 -13.65 -1.25
CA CYS A 50 -5.63 -14.44 -0.95
C CYS A 50 -5.75 -15.05 0.46
N ASP A 51 -6.64 -16.03 0.63
CA ASP A 51 -6.91 -16.70 1.91
C ASP A 51 -6.17 -18.04 2.08
N GLY A 52 -5.38 -18.45 1.09
CA GLY A 52 -4.69 -19.74 1.06
C GLY A 52 -5.58 -20.92 0.67
N SER A 53 -6.81 -20.69 0.22
CA SER A 53 -7.79 -21.73 -0.14
C SER A 53 -8.30 -21.67 -1.59
N LYS A 54 -8.08 -20.54 -2.28
CA LYS A 54 -8.55 -20.32 -3.66
C LYS A 54 -7.42 -20.34 -4.67
N SER A 55 -7.58 -21.03 -5.81
CA SER A 55 -6.68 -20.89 -6.96
C SER A 55 -6.91 -19.56 -7.70
N VAL A 56 -6.03 -19.18 -8.63
CA VAL A 56 -6.25 -17.98 -9.47
C VAL A 56 -7.56 -18.07 -10.26
N GLY A 57 -7.95 -19.27 -10.69
CA GLY A 57 -9.24 -19.51 -11.34
C GLY A 57 -10.42 -19.27 -10.40
N ASP A 58 -10.33 -19.78 -9.17
CA ASP A 58 -11.38 -19.59 -8.16
C ASP A 58 -11.52 -18.13 -7.74
N ILE A 59 -10.40 -17.39 -7.65
CA ILE A 59 -10.41 -15.95 -7.39
C ILE A 59 -11.14 -15.22 -8.52
N SER A 60 -10.85 -15.54 -9.78
CA SER A 60 -11.52 -14.92 -10.94
C SER A 60 -13.03 -15.18 -10.91
N LEU A 61 -13.44 -16.42 -10.61
CA LEU A 61 -14.85 -16.79 -10.51
C LEU A 61 -15.55 -16.05 -9.35
N SER A 62 -14.94 -16.06 -8.16
CA SER A 62 -15.49 -15.40 -6.96
C SER A 62 -15.65 -13.89 -7.14
N LEU A 63 -14.74 -13.25 -7.87
CA LEU A 63 -14.83 -11.83 -8.22
C LEU A 63 -15.94 -11.57 -9.24
N ALA A 64 -16.09 -12.44 -10.25
CA ALA A 64 -17.16 -12.33 -11.23
C ALA A 64 -18.56 -12.46 -10.58
N GLU A 65 -18.73 -13.37 -9.61
CA GLU A 65 -19.95 -13.51 -8.81
C GLU A 65 -20.27 -12.24 -8.00
N SER A 66 -19.23 -11.52 -7.58
CA SER A 66 -19.34 -10.25 -6.85
C SER A 66 -19.51 -9.03 -7.78
N GLY A 67 -19.63 -9.25 -9.10
CA GLY A 67 -19.79 -8.19 -10.10
C GLY A 67 -18.49 -7.55 -10.58
N ALA A 68 -17.32 -8.06 -10.19
CA ALA A 68 -16.01 -7.59 -10.62
C ALA A 68 -15.37 -8.57 -11.63
N GLN A 69 -15.40 -8.24 -12.91
CA GLN A 69 -14.81 -9.09 -13.94
C GLN A 69 -13.31 -8.82 -14.07
N LEU A 70 -12.49 -9.77 -13.61
CA LEU A 70 -11.04 -9.72 -13.69
C LEU A 70 -10.50 -10.97 -14.38
N ASP A 71 -9.76 -10.75 -15.46
CA ASP A 71 -9.04 -11.81 -16.16
C ASP A 71 -7.92 -12.38 -15.27
N GLN A 72 -7.61 -13.66 -15.44
CA GLN A 72 -6.55 -14.36 -14.73
C GLN A 72 -5.19 -13.66 -14.91
N ASP A 73 -4.90 -13.08 -16.07
CA ASP A 73 -3.68 -12.30 -16.26
C ASP A 73 -3.63 -11.05 -15.36
N MET A 74 -4.77 -10.38 -15.13
CA MET A 74 -4.84 -9.26 -14.17
C MET A 74 -4.62 -9.70 -12.74
N ILE A 75 -5.15 -10.87 -12.37
CA ILE A 75 -4.95 -11.45 -11.03
C ILE A 75 -3.47 -11.82 -10.85
N TRP A 76 -2.84 -12.44 -11.85
CA TRP A 76 -1.40 -12.73 -11.82
C TRP A 76 -0.54 -11.48 -11.68
N MET A 77 -0.90 -10.37 -12.35
CA MET A 77 -0.22 -9.09 -12.18
C MET A 77 -0.40 -8.53 -10.77
N ALA A 78 -1.61 -8.58 -10.21
CA ALA A 78 -1.86 -8.15 -8.84
C ALA A 78 -1.04 -8.96 -7.84
N LEU A 79 -1.00 -10.28 -7.98
CA LEU A 79 -0.18 -11.17 -7.16
C LEU A 79 1.31 -10.86 -7.26
N ALA A 80 1.81 -10.53 -8.46
CA ALA A 80 3.20 -10.12 -8.66
C ALA A 80 3.52 -8.78 -7.97
N GLU A 81 2.63 -7.80 -8.02
CA GLU A 81 2.78 -6.52 -7.30
C GLU A 81 2.72 -6.73 -5.78
N LEU A 82 1.73 -7.48 -5.28
CA LEU A 82 1.60 -7.81 -3.86
C LEU A 82 2.85 -8.51 -3.32
N LYS A 83 3.40 -9.46 -4.08
CA LYS A 83 4.65 -10.14 -3.75
C LYS A 83 5.83 -9.17 -3.72
N ARG A 84 5.90 -8.21 -4.67
CA ARG A 84 6.96 -7.19 -4.71
C ARG A 84 6.99 -6.33 -3.45
N PHE A 85 5.84 -6.06 -2.84
CA PHE A 85 5.72 -5.28 -1.61
C PHE A 85 5.63 -6.15 -0.34
N GLU A 86 5.95 -7.44 -0.43
CA GLU A 86 5.92 -8.40 0.70
C GLU A 86 4.54 -8.52 1.40
N LEU A 87 3.43 -8.20 0.72
CA LEU A 87 2.08 -8.20 1.30
C LEU A 87 1.38 -9.57 1.26
N VAL A 88 2.07 -10.59 0.76
CA VAL A 88 1.62 -11.98 0.61
C VAL A 88 2.70 -12.91 1.14
N SER A 89 2.28 -13.90 1.91
CA SER A 89 3.17 -14.94 2.45
C SER A 89 3.50 -15.98 1.38
N HIS A 90 2.50 -16.37 0.58
CA HIS A 90 2.66 -17.36 -0.48
C HIS A 90 1.94 -16.90 -1.74
N VAL A 91 2.55 -17.16 -2.89
CA VAL A 91 1.96 -16.96 -4.22
C VAL A 91 2.33 -18.17 -5.07
N PRO A 92 1.37 -18.77 -5.81
CA PRO A 92 1.67 -19.88 -6.70
C PRO A 92 2.71 -19.46 -7.75
N THR A 93 3.53 -20.42 -8.16
CA THR A 93 4.44 -20.19 -9.29
C THR A 93 3.65 -20.40 -10.57
N ARG A 94 3.52 -19.35 -11.40
CA ARG A 94 2.97 -19.49 -12.76
C ARG A 94 3.92 -20.39 -13.55
N SER A 95 3.47 -21.60 -13.90
CA SER A 95 4.23 -22.49 -14.78
C SER A 95 4.40 -21.80 -16.14
N ASN A 96 5.65 -21.59 -16.56
CA ASN A 96 6.06 -20.75 -17.69
C ASN A 96 5.15 -20.84 -18.93
N VAL A 97 4.40 -19.77 -19.22
CA VAL A 97 4.09 -19.31 -20.59
C VAL A 97 3.95 -17.77 -20.57
N VAL A 98 4.89 -17.12 -21.28
CA VAL A 98 5.01 -15.68 -21.62
C VAL A 98 5.51 -14.76 -20.50
N GLY A 99 6.71 -14.23 -20.73
CA GLY A 99 7.42 -13.29 -19.85
C GLY A 99 6.55 -12.12 -19.41
N GLY A 100 6.80 -11.68 -18.18
CA GLY A 100 6.05 -10.65 -17.46
C GLY A 100 5.48 -9.59 -18.41
N MET A 101 4.18 -9.66 -18.63
CA MET A 101 3.48 -8.68 -19.44
C MET A 101 3.48 -7.38 -18.62
N GLY A 102 4.42 -6.48 -18.92
CA GLY A 102 4.46 -5.20 -18.24
C GLY A 102 3.16 -4.44 -18.49
N ARG A 103 2.78 -3.57 -17.55
CA ARG A 103 1.59 -2.69 -17.63
C ARG A 103 1.38 -2.07 -19.04
N ARG A 104 2.47 -1.66 -19.70
CA ARG A 104 2.46 -1.07 -21.06
C ARG A 104 2.16 -2.06 -22.18
N GLN A 105 2.51 -3.33 -22.02
CA GLN A 105 2.30 -4.37 -23.02
C GLN A 105 0.84 -4.81 -23.05
N MET A 106 0.18 -4.86 -21.89
CA MET A 106 -1.25 -5.21 -21.82
C MET A 106 -2.15 -4.07 -22.29
N MET A 107 -1.78 -2.81 -22.02
CA MET A 107 -2.43 -1.62 -22.60
C MET A 107 -2.33 -1.57 -24.14
N ARG A 108 -1.31 -2.20 -24.75
CA ARG A 108 -1.18 -2.26 -26.22
C ARG A 108 -2.08 -3.32 -26.85
N ASN A 109 -2.44 -4.36 -26.09
CA ASN A 109 -3.27 -5.46 -26.58
C ASN A 109 -4.76 -5.25 -26.28
N VAL A 110 -5.12 -4.38 -25.33
CA VAL A 110 -6.51 -4.09 -24.95
C VAL A 110 -6.90 -2.71 -25.50
N GLY A 111 -7.64 -2.70 -26.61
CA GLY A 111 -8.23 -1.48 -27.16
C GLY A 111 -9.31 -0.91 -26.23
N ILE A 112 -9.12 0.34 -25.77
CA ILE A 112 -10.14 1.28 -25.28
C ILE A 112 -11.25 0.67 -24.39
N ALA A 113 -10.87 -0.12 -23.39
CA ALA A 113 -11.69 -0.34 -22.21
C ALA A 113 -10.80 -0.03 -21.01
N ALA A 114 -11.18 0.99 -20.23
CA ALA A 114 -10.45 1.50 -19.09
C ALA A 114 -10.41 0.48 -17.93
N ALA A 115 -9.65 -0.60 -18.10
CA ALA A 115 -9.44 -1.58 -17.04
C ALA A 115 -8.55 -0.95 -15.96
N ALA A 116 -9.09 -0.83 -14.74
CA ALA A 116 -8.35 -0.43 -13.56
C ALA A 116 -7.25 -1.47 -13.27
N LEU A 117 -6.06 -1.27 -13.85
CA LEU A 117 -4.92 -2.15 -13.66
C LEU A 117 -4.60 -2.24 -12.16
N PRO A 118 -4.27 -3.42 -11.62
CA PRO A 118 -3.82 -3.53 -10.24
C PRO A 118 -2.60 -2.62 -10.02
N MET A 119 -2.68 -1.78 -9.00
CA MET A 119 -1.61 -0.85 -8.66
C MET A 119 -1.46 -0.74 -7.15
N ILE A 120 -0.20 -0.77 -6.71
CA ILE A 120 0.19 -0.53 -5.34
C ILE A 120 1.16 0.65 -5.34
N VAL A 121 0.80 1.72 -4.65
CA VAL A 121 1.67 2.88 -4.43
C VAL A 121 2.23 2.78 -3.02
N SER A 122 3.56 2.81 -2.89
CA SER A 122 4.22 2.83 -1.58
C SER A 122 4.78 4.21 -1.30
N ILE A 123 4.65 4.66 -0.06
CA ILE A 123 5.30 5.85 0.46
C ILE A 123 6.02 5.45 1.75
N ILE A 124 7.27 5.89 1.89
CA ILE A 124 8.03 5.75 3.14
C ILE A 124 7.39 6.69 4.16
N ALA A 125 7.00 6.16 5.31
CA ALA A 125 6.51 7.03 6.37
C ALA A 125 7.67 7.94 6.84
N PRO A 126 7.53 9.28 6.82
CA PRO A 126 8.54 10.14 7.42
C PRO A 126 8.64 9.78 8.90
N THR A 127 9.86 9.72 9.43
CA THR A 127 10.02 9.52 10.88
C THR A 127 9.25 10.62 11.63
N PRO A 128 8.73 10.37 12.84
CA PRO A 128 7.97 11.39 13.58
C PRO A 128 8.69 12.74 13.70
N ALA A 129 10.03 12.72 13.82
CA ALA A 129 10.87 13.91 13.82
C ALA A 129 10.85 14.70 12.49
N GLN A 130 10.70 14.02 11.35
CA GLN A 130 10.59 14.64 10.02
C GLN A 130 9.16 15.12 9.71
N ALA A 131 8.15 14.55 10.37
CA ALA A 131 6.76 15.02 10.29
C ALA A 131 6.46 16.17 11.28
N ALA A 132 7.39 16.48 12.18
CA ALA A 132 7.24 17.58 13.12
C ALA A 132 7.08 18.90 12.35
N SER A 133 5.92 19.52 12.55
CA SER A 133 5.64 20.86 12.03
C SER A 133 6.32 21.84 12.96
N ASN A 134 7.52 22.28 12.60
CA ASN A 134 8.22 23.26 13.41
C ASN A 134 7.60 24.64 13.23
N ILE A 135 7.48 25.35 14.34
CA ILE A 135 7.03 26.73 14.36
C ILE A 135 8.14 27.62 13.76
N GLY A 136 7.76 28.49 12.83
CA GLY A 136 8.69 29.37 12.12
C GLY A 136 9.37 30.40 13.05
N PHE A 137 10.47 30.98 12.59
CA PHE A 137 11.15 32.07 13.31
C PHE A 137 10.19 33.23 13.59
N HIS A 138 10.26 33.79 14.80
CA HIS A 138 9.34 34.83 15.29
C HIS A 138 7.85 34.46 15.16
N GLN A 139 7.50 33.20 15.37
CA GLN A 139 6.11 32.79 15.57
C GLN A 139 5.87 32.42 17.04
N PRO A 140 4.64 32.62 17.55
CA PRO A 140 4.29 32.32 18.93
C PRO A 140 4.42 30.81 19.19
N CYS A 141 4.97 30.47 20.35
CA CYS A 141 5.12 29.10 20.82
C CYS A 141 4.74 29.02 22.31
N CYS A 142 4.34 27.85 22.77
CA CYS A 142 4.02 27.52 24.15
C CYS A 142 4.96 26.38 24.58
N GLY A 143 5.27 26.21 25.87
CA GLY A 143 6.40 25.37 26.34
C GLY A 143 6.46 23.88 25.91
N GLY A 144 5.46 23.35 25.20
CA GLY A 144 5.51 22.02 24.55
C GLY A 144 5.75 22.05 23.04
N ASP A 145 5.88 23.23 22.43
CA ASP A 145 6.01 23.42 20.98
C ASP A 145 7.47 23.32 20.51
N THR A 146 7.66 22.84 19.28
CA THR A 146 8.97 22.71 18.65
C THR A 146 9.20 23.84 17.66
N CYS A 147 10.23 24.65 17.89
CA CYS A 147 10.66 25.69 16.96
C CYS A 147 11.52 25.14 15.82
N ALA A 148 11.67 25.91 14.74
CA ALA A 148 12.52 25.55 13.60
C ALA A 148 13.97 25.24 14.04
N PRO A 149 14.71 24.39 13.30
CA PRO A 149 16.08 24.01 13.67
C PRO A 149 16.97 25.24 13.88
N GLY A 150 17.67 25.29 15.02
CA GLY A 150 18.52 26.42 15.40
C GLY A 150 17.80 27.54 16.17
N THR A 151 16.51 27.39 16.45
CA THR A 151 15.72 28.35 17.25
C THR A 151 15.08 27.62 18.44
N SER A 152 14.76 28.36 19.49
CA SER A 152 14.19 27.83 20.74
C SER A 152 13.01 28.68 21.20
N CYS A 153 12.09 28.07 21.95
CA CYS A 153 10.96 28.79 22.50
C CYS A 153 11.42 29.63 23.71
N VAL A 154 11.61 30.93 23.51
CA VAL A 154 12.12 31.85 24.53
C VAL A 154 11.05 32.83 24.98
N SER A 155 11.10 33.24 26.26
CA SER A 155 10.13 34.19 26.81
C SER A 155 10.27 35.58 26.18
N HIS A 156 9.12 36.16 25.77
CA HIS A 156 9.01 37.52 25.26
C HIS A 156 8.13 38.36 26.18
N PRO A 157 8.53 39.60 26.52
CA PRO A 157 7.85 40.42 27.52
C PRO A 157 6.45 40.95 27.14
N THR A 158 5.95 40.70 25.92
CA THR A 158 4.76 41.41 25.39
C THR A 158 3.84 40.49 24.58
N THR A 159 2.79 40.01 25.25
CA THR A 159 1.44 39.60 24.77
C THR A 159 1.00 38.12 24.99
N PRO A 160 -0.23 37.90 25.50
CA PRO A 160 -0.85 36.57 25.69
C PRO A 160 -1.48 36.02 24.38
N PRO A 161 -1.74 34.70 24.25
CA PRO A 161 -1.86 33.70 25.32
C PRO A 161 -0.59 32.89 25.61
N CYS A 162 0.47 33.01 24.80
CA CYS A 162 1.77 32.42 25.06
C CYS A 162 2.86 33.49 24.99
N ASN A 163 3.46 33.83 26.14
CA ASN A 163 4.54 34.80 26.26
C ASN A 163 5.87 34.25 25.73
N MET A 164 5.87 33.36 24.73
CA MET A 164 7.09 32.77 24.18
C MET A 164 7.05 32.74 22.66
N TRP A 165 8.22 32.87 22.05
CA TRP A 165 8.39 32.96 20.60
C TRP A 165 9.61 32.15 20.16
N CYS A 166 9.59 31.65 18.93
CA CYS A 166 10.72 30.94 18.36
C CYS A 166 11.83 31.92 17.96
N ASN A 167 12.97 31.87 18.66
CA ASN A 167 14.17 32.67 18.42
C ASN A 167 15.43 31.82 18.57
#